data_AF-A0A1G2U8A1-F1
#
_entry.id   AF-A0A1G2U8A1-F1
#
_cell.length_a   1.000
_cell.length_b   1.000
_cell.length_c   1.000
_cell.angle_alpha   90.00
_cell.angle_beta   90.00
_cell.angle_gamma   90.00
#
_symmetry.space_group_name_H-M   'P 1'
#
loop_
_entity.id
_entity.type
_entity.pdbx_description
1 polymer ?
#
loop_
_entity_poly.entity_id
_entity_poly.type
_entity_poly.pdbx_seq_one_letter_code
_entity_poly.pdbx_strand_id
1 'polypeptide(L)'
;MNTPQKVADQIKALLDELVSMTGEKAVAKAGAKRAVSTLAPKGASGALKILTDDGFFDTPQDISKIMEKLKEIGRYYPQTSVSMNLLNLTKRREFNRIKDKETKNWLYVLRK
;
A
#
# COMPACT_ATOMS: atom_id res chain seq x y z
N MET A 1 -8.50 17.75 35.05
CA MET A 1 -7.34 17.00 34.51
C MET A 1 -7.86 16.07 33.41
N ASN A 2 -7.38 16.21 32.17
CA ASN A 2 -7.78 15.31 31.09
C ASN A 2 -7.00 14.00 31.25
N THR A 3 -7.67 12.95 31.70
CA THR A 3 -7.08 11.62 31.76
C THR A 3 -6.91 11.08 30.34
N PRO A 4 -5.86 10.29 30.05
CA PRO A 4 -5.66 9.68 28.73
C PRO A 4 -6.89 8.90 28.24
N GLN A 5 -7.63 8.31 29.18
CA GLN A 5 -8.89 7.61 28.91
C GLN A 5 -9.95 8.56 28.34
N LYS A 6 -10.12 9.74 28.93
CA LYS A 6 -11.09 10.73 28.47
C LYS A 6 -10.76 11.23 27.06
N VAL A 7 -9.47 11.38 26.74
CA VAL A 7 -9.01 11.74 25.39
C VAL A 7 -9.32 10.62 24.40
N ALA A 8 -9.09 9.35 24.78
CA ALA A 8 -9.42 8.21 23.93
C ALA A 8 -10.92 8.12 23.64
N ASP A 9 -11.76 8.36 24.66
CA ASP A 9 -13.22 8.36 24.52
C ASP A 9 -13.69 9.49 23.59
N GLN A 10 -13.06 10.67 23.67
CA GLN A 10 -13.33 11.79 22.78
C GLN A 10 -12.93 11.51 21.33
N ILE A 11 -11.76 10.88 21.10
CA ILE A 11 -11.32 10.47 19.75
C ILE A 11 -12.31 9.46 19.15
N LYS A 12 -12.79 8.52 19.96
CA LYS A 12 -13.76 7.51 19.51
C LYS A 12 -15.09 8.16 19.08
N ALA A 13 -15.59 9.11 19.87
CA ALA A 13 -16.83 9.83 19.54
C ALA A 13 -16.72 10.60 18.21
N LEU A 14 -15.58 11.25 17.97
CA LEU A 14 -15.34 11.98 16.72
C LEU A 14 -15.23 11.05 15.50
N LEU A 15 -14.68 9.84 15.67
CA LEU A 15 -14.64 8.84 14.60
C LEU A 15 -16.03 8.34 14.23
N ASP A 16 -16.90 8.08 15.22
CA ASP A 16 -18.27 7.63 14.98
C ASP A 16 -19.11 8.71 14.26
N GLU A 17 -18.87 9.98 14.58
CA GLU A 17 -19.49 11.12 13.90
C GLU A 17 -19.04 11.22 12.44
N LEU A 18 -17.73 11.10 12.17
CA LEU A 18 -17.20 11.11 10.80
C LEU A 18 -17.75 9.96 9.95
N VAL A 19 -17.83 8.74 10.51
CA VAL A 19 -18.42 7.59 9.83
C VAL A 19 -19.90 7.80 9.51
N SER A 20 -20.62 8.51 10.39
CA SER A 20 -22.02 8.86 10.15
C SER A 20 -22.17 9.94 9.08
N MET A 21 -21.24 10.90 9.02
CA MET A 21 -21.23 11.98 8.02
C MET A 21 -20.83 11.51 6.61
N THR A 22 -20.00 10.48 6.48
CA THR A 22 -19.55 9.99 5.17
C THR A 22 -20.59 9.11 4.45
N GLY A 23 -21.71 8.77 5.08
CA GLY A 23 -22.82 8.04 4.44
C GLY A 23 -22.46 6.64 3.95
N GLU A 24 -21.28 6.12 4.30
CA GLU A 24 -20.83 4.79 3.92
C GLU A 24 -21.50 3.76 4.83
N LYS A 25 -22.57 3.15 4.31
CA LYS A 25 -23.08 1.89 4.82
C LYS A 25 -21.90 0.93 4.96
N ALA A 26 -21.70 0.44 6.19
CA ALA A 26 -20.70 -0.54 6.56
C ALA A 26 -20.64 -1.68 5.53
N VAL A 27 -19.64 -1.62 4.65
CA VAL A 27 -19.15 -2.83 3.99
C VAL A 27 -18.38 -3.57 5.06
N ALA A 28 -19.05 -4.55 5.66
CA ALA A 28 -18.40 -5.56 6.46
C ALA A 28 -17.37 -6.29 5.59
N LYS A 29 -16.13 -5.79 5.60
CA LYS A 29 -14.96 -6.65 5.48
C LYS A 29 -14.28 -6.62 6.82
N ALA A 30 -14.48 -7.71 7.55
CA ALA A 30 -13.68 -8.09 8.69
C ALA A 30 -12.21 -7.83 8.36
N GLY A 31 -11.66 -6.77 8.94
CA GLY A 31 -10.23 -6.63 9.16
C GLY A 31 -9.85 -7.74 10.13
N ALA A 32 -9.71 -8.96 9.62
CA ALA A 32 -8.88 -9.94 10.26
C ALA A 32 -7.52 -9.25 10.37
N LYS A 33 -7.18 -8.81 11.59
CA LYS A 33 -5.82 -8.49 11.98
C LYS A 33 -5.01 -9.75 11.66
N ARG A 34 -4.50 -9.84 10.43
CA ARG A 34 -3.55 -10.87 10.06
C ARG A 34 -2.37 -10.58 10.96
N ALA A 35 -2.19 -11.46 11.92
CA ALA A 35 -1.01 -11.52 12.76
C ALA A 35 0.19 -11.24 11.85
N VAL A 36 0.91 -10.16 12.17
CA VAL A 36 2.16 -9.82 11.49
C VAL A 36 3.04 -11.05 11.65
N SER A 37 3.13 -11.87 10.60
CA SER A 37 4.08 -12.97 10.58
C SER A 37 5.44 -12.35 10.85
N THR A 38 6.14 -12.88 11.85
CA THR A 38 7.38 -12.39 12.47
C THR A 38 8.59 -12.26 11.54
N LEU A 39 8.36 -12.27 10.23
CA LEU A 39 9.32 -12.01 9.18
C LEU A 39 8.75 -10.90 8.31
N ALA A 40 8.88 -9.65 8.75
CA ALA A 40 8.70 -8.51 7.87
C ALA A 40 9.57 -8.77 6.63
N PRO A 41 8.98 -8.84 5.42
CA PRO A 41 9.74 -9.20 4.24
C PRO A 41 10.87 -8.17 4.07
N LYS A 42 12.11 -8.67 4.03
CA LYS A 42 13.31 -7.83 3.99
C LYS A 42 13.58 -7.38 2.55
N GLY A 43 14.15 -6.19 2.40
CA GLY A 43 14.58 -5.65 1.11
C GLY A 43 13.43 -5.13 0.22
N ALA A 44 13.73 -4.91 -1.05
CA ALA A 44 12.81 -4.28 -2.01
C ALA A 44 11.52 -5.10 -2.22
N SER A 45 11.57 -6.43 -2.18
CA SER A 45 10.36 -7.28 -2.27
C SER A 45 9.37 -6.97 -1.16
N GLY A 46 9.82 -6.86 0.08
CA GLY A 46 8.94 -6.55 1.20
C GLY A 46 8.44 -5.13 1.21
N ALA A 47 9.26 -4.19 0.75
CA ALA A 47 8.83 -2.81 0.56
C ALA A 47 7.71 -2.70 -0.49
N LEU A 48 7.83 -3.42 -1.61
CA LEU A 48 6.77 -3.51 -2.61
C LEU A 48 5.51 -4.17 -2.07
N LYS A 49 5.65 -5.16 -1.17
CA LYS A 49 4.51 -5.78 -0.50
C LYS A 49 3.76 -4.77 0.37
N ILE A 50 4.47 -3.94 1.15
CA ILE A 50 3.85 -2.86 1.94
C ILE A 50 3.02 -1.95 1.04
N LEU A 51 3.61 -1.48 -0.07
CA LEU A 51 2.87 -0.64 -1.04
C LEU A 51 1.67 -1.37 -1.65
N THR A 52 1.76 -2.68 -1.84
CA THR A 52 0.65 -3.50 -2.35
C THR A 52 -0.48 -3.61 -1.33
N ASP A 53 -0.13 -3.88 -0.07
CA ASP A 53 -1.09 -3.98 1.04
C ASP A 53 -1.78 -2.62 1.30
N ASP A 54 -1.09 -1.50 1.05
CA ASP A 54 -1.62 -0.14 1.12
C ASP A 54 -2.48 0.28 -0.10
N GLY A 55 -2.65 -0.58 -1.10
CA GLY A 55 -3.47 -0.31 -2.30
C GLY A 55 -2.79 0.57 -3.36
N PHE A 56 -1.49 0.87 -3.25
CA PHE A 56 -0.77 1.73 -4.19
C PHE A 56 -0.83 1.22 -5.64
N PHE A 57 -0.90 -0.10 -5.81
CA PHE A 57 -0.94 -0.78 -7.11
C PHE A 57 -2.36 -1.11 -7.61
N ASP A 58 -3.40 -0.54 -7.00
CA ASP A 58 -4.77 -0.64 -7.55
C ASP A 58 -4.92 0.12 -8.87
N THR A 59 -4.03 1.08 -9.12
CA THR A 59 -3.91 1.80 -10.39
C THR A 59 -2.53 1.56 -11.00
N PRO A 60 -2.35 1.69 -12.34
CA PRO A 60 -1.04 1.50 -12.97
C PRO A 60 -0.01 2.54 -12.52
N GLN A 61 1.14 2.08 -12.00
CA GLN A 61 2.22 2.93 -11.52
C GLN A 61 3.51 2.71 -12.30
N ASP A 62 4.18 3.80 -12.68
CA ASP A 62 5.53 3.73 -13.27
C ASP A 62 6.60 3.54 -12.19
N ILE A 63 7.80 3.14 -12.61
CA ILE A 63 8.91 2.88 -11.69
C ILE A 63 9.38 4.11 -10.92
N SER A 64 9.29 5.31 -11.51
CA SER A 64 9.71 6.55 -10.86
C SER A 64 8.79 6.86 -9.68
N LYS A 65 7.47 6.75 -9.86
CA LYS A 65 6.47 6.91 -8.79
C LYS A 65 6.62 5.86 -7.70
N ILE A 66 6.89 4.61 -8.07
CA ILE A 66 7.16 3.55 -7.09
C ILE A 66 8.39 3.92 -6.24
N MET A 67 9.47 4.36 -6.87
CA MET A 67 10.71 4.75 -6.19
C MET A 67 10.50 5.98 -5.28
N GLU A 68 9.73 6.97 -5.73
CA GLU A 68 9.35 8.12 -4.92
C GLU A 68 8.54 7.70 -3.69
N LYS A 69 7.52 6.87 -3.88
CA LYS A 69 6.69 6.39 -2.77
C LYS A 69 7.50 5.57 -1.75
N LEU A 70 8.45 4.77 -2.23
CA LEU A 70 9.40 4.05 -1.36
C LEU A 70 10.26 5.02 -0.53
N LYS A 71 10.73 6.12 -1.12
CA LYS A 71 11.48 7.15 -0.38
C LYS A 71 10.61 7.84 0.67
N GLU A 72 9.34 8.14 0.37
CA GLU A 72 8.41 8.75 1.34
C GLU A 72 8.24 7.89 2.60
N ILE A 73 8.22 6.55 2.46
CA ILE A 73 8.13 5.62 3.59
C ILE A 73 9.51 5.26 4.20
N GLY A 74 10.55 6.05 3.88
CA GLY A 74 11.90 5.91 4.44
C GLY A 74 12.70 4.72 3.89
N ARG A 75 12.32 4.19 2.72
CA ARG A 75 12.95 3.00 2.12
C ARG A 75 13.70 3.35 0.83
N TYR A 76 15.02 3.34 0.91
CA TYR A 76 15.90 3.65 -0.21
C TYR A 76 16.45 2.38 -0.83
N TYR A 77 16.16 2.18 -2.13
CA TYR A 77 16.70 1.05 -2.89
C TYR A 77 17.23 1.54 -4.23
N PRO A 78 18.25 0.88 -4.82
CA PRO A 78 18.63 1.14 -6.19
C PRO A 78 17.51 0.70 -7.15
N GLN A 79 17.33 1.44 -8.23
CA GLN A 79 16.27 1.18 -9.22
C GLN A 79 16.36 -0.24 -9.80
N THR A 80 17.56 -0.80 -9.96
CA THR A 80 17.79 -2.17 -10.43
C THR A 80 17.15 -3.21 -9.51
N SER A 81 17.25 -3.03 -8.19
CA SER A 81 16.64 -3.92 -7.20
C SER A 81 15.11 -3.88 -7.29
N VAL A 82 14.52 -2.69 -7.37
CA VAL A 82 13.07 -2.52 -7.52
C VAL A 82 12.60 -3.11 -8.86
N SER A 83 13.32 -2.85 -9.95
CA SER A 83 13.03 -3.38 -11.28
C SER A 83 13.03 -4.91 -11.31
N MET A 84 14.04 -5.54 -10.72
CA MET A 84 14.15 -7.00 -10.67
C MET A 84 13.02 -7.63 -9.85
N ASN A 85 12.63 -7.01 -8.74
CA ASN A 85 11.51 -7.51 -7.93
C ASN A 85 10.18 -7.36 -8.68
N LEU A 86 9.91 -6.22 -9.32
CA LEU A 86 8.72 -6.02 -10.15
C LEU A 86 8.65 -7.02 -11.32
N LEU A 87 9.79 -7.30 -11.96
CA LEU A 87 9.87 -8.30 -13.01
C LEU A 87 9.55 -9.70 -12.48
N ASN A 88 10.06 -10.06 -11.31
CA ASN A 88 9.76 -11.34 -10.67
C ASN A 88 8.27 -11.47 -10.31
N LEU A 89 7.65 -10.41 -9.79
CA LEU A 89 6.20 -10.37 -9.49
C LEU A 89 5.36 -10.50 -10.76
N THR A 90 5.80 -9.90 -11.86
CA THR A 90 5.15 -10.05 -13.17
C THR A 90 5.25 -11.50 -13.68
N LYS A 91 6.44 -12.13 -13.57
CA LYS A 91 6.66 -13.54 -13.94
C LYS A 91 5.80 -14.49 -13.11
N ARG A 92 5.63 -14.19 -11.82
CA ARG A 92 4.77 -14.93 -10.89
C ARG A 92 3.27 -14.68 -11.11
N ARG A 93 2.91 -13.83 -12.06
CA ARG A 93 1.53 -13.44 -12.37
C ARG A 93 0.83 -12.75 -11.20
N GLU A 94 1.58 -12.13 -10.28
CA GLU A 94 1.02 -11.30 -9.22
C GLU A 94 0.73 -9.88 -9.74
N PHE A 95 1.53 -9.42 -10.70
CA PHE A 95 1.40 -8.11 -11.34
C PHE A 95 1.17 -8.26 -12.85
N ASN A 96 0.38 -7.34 -13.40
CA ASN A 96 0.36 -7.07 -14.84
C ASN A 96 1.26 -5.88 -15.15
N ARG A 97 1.78 -5.85 -16.38
CA ARG A 97 2.59 -4.75 -16.88
C ARG A 97 2.04 -4.22 -18.19
N ILE A 98 1.80 -2.92 -18.26
CA ILE A 98 1.19 -2.23 -19.40
C ILE A 98 2.22 -1.26 -19.97
N LYS A 99 2.35 -1.18 -21.29
CA LYS A 99 3.22 -0.19 -21.92
C LYS A 99 2.47 1.13 -22.03
N ASP A 100 3.02 2.17 -21.42
CA ASP A 100 2.51 3.52 -21.59
C ASP A 100 2.68 3.96 -23.05
N LYS A 101 1.63 4.55 -23.63
CA LYS A 101 1.63 5.00 -25.02
C LYS A 101 2.48 6.26 -25.21
N GLU A 102 2.51 7.13 -24.19
CA GLU A 102 3.19 8.42 -24.23
C GLU A 102 4.66 8.25 -23.87
N THR A 103 4.94 7.82 -22.64
CA THR A 103 6.32 7.74 -22.13
C THR A 103 7.08 6.49 -22.58
N LYS A 104 6.39 5.51 -23.19
CA LYS A 104 6.90 4.16 -23.50
C LYS A 104 7.40 3.37 -22.29
N ASN A 105 7.21 3.90 -21.07
CA ASN A 105 7.57 3.22 -19.84
C ASN A 105 6.62 2.07 -19.54
N TRP A 106 7.08 1.17 -18.69
CA TRP A 106 6.23 0.11 -18.16
C TRP A 106 5.51 0.58 -16.90
N LEU A 107 4.19 0.45 -16.91
CA LEU A 107 3.32 0.64 -15.76
C LEU A 107 3.02 -0.71 -15.13
N TYR A 108 3.05 -0.76 -13.82
CA TYR A 108 2.81 -1.96 -13.01
C TYR A 108 1.51 -1.81 -12.26
N VAL A 109 0.65 -2.83 -12.34
CA VAL A 109 -0.65 -2.87 -11.66
C VAL A 109 -0.86 -4.25 -11.05
N LEU A 110 -1.51 -4.31 -9.89
CA LEU A 110 -1.83 -5.58 -9.23
C LEU A 110 -2.77 -6.39 -10.12
N ARG A 111 -2.49 -7.70 -10.28
CA ARG A 111 -3.40 -8.60 -10.98
C ARG A 111 -4.55 -8.99 -10.04
N LYS A 112 -5.78 -8.67 -10.45
CA LYS A 112 -7.01 -9.12 -9.79
C LYS A 112 -7.54 -10.39 -10.45
#